data_AF-A0A939U3M0-F1
#
_entry.id   AF-A0A939U3M0-F1
#
_cell.length_a   1.000
_cell.length_b   1.000
_cell.length_c   1.000
_cell.angle_alpha   90.00
_cell.angle_beta   90.00
_cell.angle_gamma   90.00
#
_symmetry.space_group_name_H-M   'P 1'
#
loop_
_entity.id
_entity.type
_entity.pdbx_description
1 polymer ?
#
loop_
_entity_poly.entity_id
_entity_poly.type
_entity_poly.pdbx_seq_one_letter_code
_entity_poly.pdbx_strand_id
1 'polypeptide(L)'
;MENRSYHQQKNIEYTKKLREFLAELPVYVTNYFRGIEQRTQARSRLAYANDIRVFFDWLKRSNPAFADTEIKKIPAEALSNLTSFDIEEYMEYLKIRD
;
A
#
# COMPACT_ATOMS: atom_id res chain seq x y z
N MET A 1 -13.52 25.99 20.96
CA MET A 1 -13.08 24.99 19.98
C MET A 1 -11.59 25.11 19.87
N GLU A 2 -10.84 24.05 20.17
CA GLU A 2 -9.38 24.05 20.17
C GLU A 2 -8.87 24.27 18.73
N ASN A 3 -8.11 25.33 18.50
CA ASN A 3 -7.59 25.68 17.18
C ASN A 3 -6.38 24.79 16.87
N ARG A 4 -6.63 23.64 16.23
CA ARG A 4 -5.57 22.69 15.86
C ARG A 4 -4.59 23.38 14.90
N SER A 5 -3.29 23.20 15.16
CA SER A 5 -2.24 23.68 14.24
C SER A 5 -2.44 23.09 12.84
N TYR A 6 -2.08 23.84 11.80
CA TYR A 6 -2.08 23.37 10.41
C TYR A 6 -1.44 21.97 10.26
N HIS A 7 -0.32 21.73 10.96
CA HIS A 7 0.38 20.44 10.95
C HIS A 7 -0.43 19.31 11.60
N GLN A 8 -1.15 19.60 12.68
CA GLN A 8 -2.01 18.62 13.34
C GLN A 8 -3.19 18.25 12.45
N GLN A 9 -3.80 19.24 11.79
CA GLN A 9 -4.90 19.02 10.85
C GLN A 9 -4.45 18.14 9.67
N LYS A 10 -3.26 18.43 9.09
CA LYS A 10 -2.68 17.61 8.02
C LYS A 10 -2.36 16.19 8.46
N ASN A 11 -1.81 15.99 9.66
CA ASN A 11 -1.55 14.66 10.18
C ASN A 11 -2.84 13.85 10.36
N ILE A 12 -3.93 14.49 10.79
CA ILE A 12 -5.24 13.85 10.88
C ILE A 12 -5.76 13.45 9.50
N GLU A 13 -5.66 14.33 8.51
CA GLU A 13 -6.04 14.05 7.11
C GLU A 13 -5.25 12.85 6.55
N TYR A 14 -3.93 12.85 6.70
CA TYR A 14 -3.08 11.75 6.23
C TYR A 14 -3.41 10.43 6.93
N THR A 15 -3.68 10.47 8.22
CA THR A 15 -4.04 9.28 8.99
C THR A 15 -5.38 8.70 8.56
N LYS A 16 -6.38 9.55 8.25
CA LYS A 16 -7.67 9.10 7.72
C LYS A 16 -7.50 8.42 6.36
N LYS A 17 -6.81 9.08 5.43
CA LYS A 17 -6.56 8.54 4.09
C LYS A 17 -5.72 7.26 4.12
N LEU A 18 -4.75 7.17 5.04
CA LEU A 18 -4.00 5.94 5.26
C LEU A 18 -4.92 4.78 5.66
N ARG A 19 -5.88 5.02 6.56
CA ARG A 19 -6.83 3.97 6.99
C ARG A 19 -7.72 3.49 5.85
N GLU A 20 -8.16 4.39 4.97
CA GLU A 20 -8.91 4.04 3.76
C GLU A 20 -8.07 3.13 2.86
N PHE A 21 -6.80 3.47 2.62
CA PHE A 21 -5.90 2.66 1.80
C PHE A 21 -5.63 1.28 2.42
N LEU A 22 -5.35 1.23 3.72
CA LEU A 22 -5.09 -0.02 4.44
C LEU A 22 -6.34 -0.92 4.51
N ALA A 23 -7.54 -0.34 4.53
CA ALA A 23 -8.77 -1.12 4.52
C ALA A 23 -8.94 -1.94 3.25
N GLU A 24 -8.29 -1.56 2.15
CA GLU A 24 -8.31 -2.24 0.85
C GLU A 24 -7.16 -3.23 0.62
N LEU A 25 -6.20 -3.29 1.55
CA LEU A 25 -4.98 -4.10 1.43
C LEU A 25 -5.02 -5.36 2.32
N PRO A 26 -4.15 -6.35 2.07
CA PRO A 26 -4.02 -7.52 2.94
C PRO A 26 -3.71 -7.15 4.40
N VAL A 27 -4.18 -7.98 5.34
CA VAL A 27 -4.04 -7.72 6.79
C VAL A 27 -2.57 -7.61 7.24
N TYR A 28 -1.66 -8.37 6.62
CA TYR A 28 -0.24 -8.31 6.94
C TYR A 28 0.39 -6.96 6.59
N VAL A 29 -0.12 -6.28 5.56
CA VAL A 29 0.29 -4.91 5.24
C VAL A 29 -0.14 -3.97 6.37
N THR A 30 -1.39 -4.06 6.82
CA THR A 30 -1.87 -3.27 7.96
C THR A 30 -1.02 -3.49 9.22
N ASN A 31 -0.61 -4.73 9.49
CA ASN A 31 0.26 -5.05 10.62
C ASN A 31 1.66 -4.42 10.47
N TYR A 32 2.24 -4.43 9.27
CA TYR A 32 3.49 -3.71 8.98
C TYR A 32 3.35 -2.21 9.27
N PHE A 33 2.26 -1.58 8.82
CA PHE A 33 2.01 -0.14 9.04
C PHE A 33 1.85 0.23 10.52
N ARG A 34 1.21 -0.62 11.30
CA ARG A 34 1.16 -0.48 12.77
C ARG A 34 2.56 -0.55 13.38
N GLY A 35 3.39 -1.47 12.89
CA GLY A 35 4.76 -1.64 13.35
C GLY A 35 5.64 -0.42 13.10
N ILE A 36 5.46 0.31 11.99
CA ILE A 36 6.27 1.49 11.63
C ILE A 36 5.69 2.82 12.13
N GLU A 37 4.49 2.83 12.71
CA GLU A 37 3.74 4.05 13.05
C GLU A 37 4.52 5.03 13.92
N GLN A 38 5.21 4.54 14.95
CA GLN A 38 5.95 5.37 15.90
C GLN A 38 7.25 5.96 15.32
N ARG A 39 7.81 5.35 14.27
CA ARG A 39 9.11 5.73 13.69
C ARG A 39 9.01 6.40 12.32
N THR A 40 7.81 6.53 11.76
CA THR A 40 7.60 7.06 10.40
C THR A 40 6.49 8.10 10.37
N GLN A 41 6.75 9.22 9.70
CA GLN A 41 5.80 10.33 9.58
C GLN A 41 4.54 9.91 8.81
N ALA A 42 3.38 10.51 9.16
CA ALA A 42 2.09 10.18 8.55
C ALA A 42 2.08 10.35 7.02
N ARG A 43 2.74 11.39 6.51
CA ARG A 43 2.87 11.63 5.06
C ARG A 43 3.65 10.52 4.36
N SER A 44 4.79 10.10 4.92
CA SER A 44 5.60 9.00 4.36
C SER A 44 4.84 7.68 4.39
N ARG A 45 4.11 7.39 5.49
CA ARG A 45 3.25 6.20 5.56
C ARG A 45 2.16 6.22 4.49
N LEU A 46 1.52 7.37 4.26
CA LEU A 46 0.52 7.51 3.20
C LEU A 46 1.12 7.25 1.81
N ALA A 47 2.32 7.76 1.53
CA ALA A 47 3.03 7.50 0.27
C ALA A 47 3.32 6.00 0.10
N TYR A 48 3.90 5.34 1.11
CA TYR A 48 4.16 3.90 1.05
C TYR A 48 2.90 3.07 0.86
N ALA A 49 1.79 3.44 1.51
CA ALA A 49 0.52 2.73 1.34
C ALA A 49 -0.02 2.88 -0.09
N ASN A 50 0.18 4.05 -0.71
CA ASN A 50 -0.14 4.25 -2.11
C ASN A 50 0.71 3.34 -3.01
N ASP A 51 2.02 3.28 -2.81
CA ASP A 51 2.92 2.45 -3.61
C ASP A 51 2.57 0.97 -3.49
N ILE A 52 2.24 0.50 -2.29
CA ILE A 52 1.81 -0.88 -2.06
C ILE A 52 0.46 -1.17 -2.74
N ARG A 53 -0.50 -0.23 -2.75
CA ARG A 53 -1.75 -0.42 -3.53
C ARG A 53 -1.47 -0.60 -5.01
N VAL A 54 -0.57 0.21 -5.56
CA VAL A 54 -0.19 0.14 -6.97
C VAL A 54 0.42 -1.20 -7.29
N PHE A 55 1.32 -1.67 -6.43
CA PHE A 55 1.92 -2.99 -6.57
C PHE A 55 0.86 -4.11 -6.58
N PHE A 56 -0.10 -4.12 -5.65
CA PHE A 56 -1.14 -5.15 -5.64
C PHE A 56 -2.13 -5.05 -6.80
N ASP A 57 -2.45 -3.84 -7.28
CA ASP A 57 -3.27 -3.66 -8.49
C ASP A 57 -2.54 -4.21 -9.72
N TRP A 58 -1.24 -3.94 -9.85
CA TRP A 58 -0.41 -4.52 -10.88
C TRP A 58 -0.36 -6.05 -10.77
N LEU A 59 -0.03 -6.59 -9.58
CA LEU A 59 0.11 -8.03 -9.34
C LEU A 59 -1.17 -8.79 -9.71
N LYS A 60 -2.33 -8.21 -9.40
CA LYS A 60 -3.63 -8.76 -9.76
C LYS A 60 -3.88 -8.78 -11.28
N ARG A 61 -3.40 -7.77 -12.01
CA ARG A 61 -3.55 -7.66 -13.46
C ARG A 61 -2.56 -8.54 -14.22
N SER A 62 -1.32 -8.63 -13.73
CA SER A 62 -0.24 -9.37 -14.39
C SER A 62 -0.31 -10.86 -14.14
N ASN A 63 -0.82 -11.29 -12.99
CA ASN A 63 -0.88 -12.70 -12.62
C ASN A 63 -2.32 -13.26 -12.73
N PRO A 64 -2.60 -14.15 -13.71
CA PRO A 64 -3.92 -14.76 -13.87
C PRO A 64 -4.45 -15.46 -12.63
N ALA A 65 -3.58 -15.98 -11.75
CA ALA A 65 -3.99 -16.63 -10.52
C ALA A 65 -4.70 -15.68 -9.54
N PHE A 66 -4.47 -14.37 -9.66
CA PHE A 66 -5.07 -13.35 -8.79
C PHE A 66 -6.16 -12.52 -9.48
N ALA A 67 -6.45 -12.74 -10.77
CA ALA A 67 -7.39 -11.93 -11.56
C ALA A 67 -8.79 -11.83 -10.90
N ASP A 68 -9.29 -12.93 -10.33
CA ASP A 68 -10.59 -12.96 -9.63
C ASP A 68 -10.46 -12.84 -8.10
N THR A 69 -9.25 -12.70 -7.58
CA THR A 69 -8.99 -12.59 -6.14
C THR A 69 -9.09 -11.13 -5.68
N GLU A 70 -9.82 -10.87 -4.59
CA GLU A 70 -9.79 -9.55 -3.95
C GLU A 70 -8.39 -9.26 -3.41
N ILE A 71 -7.86 -8.03 -3.60
CA ILE A 71 -6.52 -7.66 -3.12
C ILE A 71 -6.32 -8.01 -1.65
N LYS A 72 -7.33 -7.79 -0.80
CA LYS A 72 -7.30 -8.12 0.64
C LYS A 72 -7.06 -9.61 0.94
N LYS A 73 -7.42 -10.50 0.01
CA LYS A 73 -7.34 -11.95 0.15
C LYS A 73 -6.06 -12.54 -0.44
N ILE A 74 -5.19 -11.72 -1.05
CA ILE A 74 -3.89 -12.17 -1.53
C ILE A 74 -3.05 -12.61 -0.32
N PRO A 75 -2.58 -13.87 -0.26
CA PRO A 75 -1.82 -14.38 0.87
C PRO A 75 -0.38 -13.83 0.86
N ALA A 76 0.27 -13.78 2.03
CA ALA A 76 1.65 -13.28 2.13
C ALA A 76 2.63 -14.18 1.35
N GLU A 77 2.34 -15.48 1.29
CA GLU A 77 3.07 -16.51 0.54
C GLU A 77 3.12 -16.21 -0.96
N ALA A 78 2.11 -15.50 -1.50
CA ALA A 78 2.14 -15.04 -2.89
C ALA A 78 3.35 -14.13 -3.16
N LEU A 79 3.74 -13.31 -2.18
CA LEU A 79 4.91 -12.44 -2.28
C LEU A 79 6.22 -13.24 -2.24
N SER A 80 6.25 -14.35 -1.50
CA SER A 80 7.42 -15.24 -1.44
C SER A 80 7.67 -16.00 -2.73
N ASN A 81 6.63 -16.16 -3.56
CA ASN A 81 6.72 -16.83 -4.86
C ASN A 81 7.12 -15.88 -5.99
N LEU A 82 7.27 -14.58 -5.72
CA LEU A 82 7.72 -13.61 -6.72
C LEU A 82 9.16 -13.89 -7.11
N THR A 83 9.39 -13.86 -8.41
CA THR A 83 10.71 -14.03 -9.02
C THR A 83 11.30 -12.68 -9.41
N SER A 84 12.58 -12.67 -9.80
CA SER A 84 13.21 -11.46 -10.34
C SER A 84 12.49 -10.93 -11.57
N PHE A 85 11.93 -11.82 -12.41
CA PHE A 85 11.20 -11.43 -13.61
C PHE A 85 9.92 -10.65 -13.28
N ASP A 86 9.17 -11.08 -12.26
CA ASP A 86 7.98 -10.35 -11.79
C ASP A 86 8.34 -8.92 -11.34
N ILE A 87 9.49 -8.76 -10.67
CA ILE A 87 9.96 -7.44 -10.24
C ILE A 87 10.36 -6.58 -11.44
N GLU A 88 11.03 -7.15 -12.43
CA GLU A 88 11.38 -6.44 -13.67
C GLU A 88 10.12 -5.98 -14.43
N GLU A 89 9.10 -6.84 -14.56
CA GLU A 89 7.82 -6.47 -15.17
C GLU A 89 7.10 -5.36 -14.39
N TYR A 90 7.13 -5.40 -13.06
CA TYR A 90 6.58 -4.31 -12.25
C TYR A 90 7.33 -3.00 -12.47
N MET A 91 8.66 -3.04 -12.53
CA MET A 91 9.47 -1.85 -12.80
C MET A 91 9.20 -1.28 -14.20
N GLU A 92 8.98 -2.14 -15.21
CA GLU A 92 8.59 -1.70 -16.55
C GLU A 92 7.19 -1.07 -16.54
N TYR A 93 6.23 -1.69 -15.84
CA TYR A 93 4.88 -1.13 -15.66
C TYR A 93 4.92 0.28 -15.05
N LEU A 94 5.79 0.52 -14.07
CA LEU A 94 5.91 1.85 -13.45
C LEU A 94 6.39 2.93 -14.41
N LYS A 95 7.20 2.60 -15.44
CA LYS A 95 7.68 3.58 -16.44
C LYS A 95 6.57 4.08 -17.36
N ILE A 96 5.51 3.29 -17.55
CA ILE A 96 4.41 3.58 -18.49
C ILE A 96 3.25 4.28 -17.77
N ARG A 97 3.29 4.36 -16.44
CA ARG A 97 2.21 4.88 -15.60
C ARG A 97 2.26 6.40 -15.37
N ASP A 98 3.13 7.12 -16.09
CA ASP A 98 3.26 8.58 -16.05
C ASP A 98 1.97 9.31 -16.50
#